data_AF-A0A924SPW5-F1
#
_entry.id   AF-A0A924SPW5-F1
#
_cell.length_a   1.000
_cell.length_b   1.000
_cell.length_c   1.000
_cell.angle_alpha   90.00
_cell.angle_beta   90.00
_cell.angle_gamma   90.00
#
_symmetry.space_group_name_H-M   'P 1'
#
loop_
_entity.id
_entity.type
_entity.pdbx_description
1 polymer ?
#
loop_
_entity_poly.entity_id
_entity_poly.type
_entity_poly.pdbx_seq_one_letter_code
_entity_poly.pdbx_strand_id
1 'polypeptide(L)'
;MSYALARSGMKLSVAPSKDGSPKGGDGHMYWIRVNHLIAELKRRFKGADAELSLPPLPNKLLDDATLRKLTAERRKLAQQLLDTKLAGKNGIVAFKVSGWGDAFGHFTLWDGATKKLAYATHYDDPASDNYYFWMSDYVNLFGAILLTQTMKVFFWELK
;
A
#
# COMPACT_ATOMS: atom_id res chain seq x y z
N MET A 1 9.89 2.48 6.68
CA MET A 1 9.38 3.87 6.49
C MET A 1 9.77 4.81 7.62
N SER A 2 9.45 4.52 8.90
CA SER A 2 9.77 5.39 10.05
C SER A 2 11.23 5.86 10.11
N TYR A 3 12.19 4.98 9.80
CA TYR A 3 13.61 5.33 9.67
C TYR A 3 13.86 6.42 8.60
N ALA A 4 13.35 6.23 7.39
CA ALA A 4 13.53 7.16 6.28
C ALA A 4 12.95 8.53 6.62
N LEU A 5 11.76 8.57 7.25
CA LEU A 5 11.12 9.81 7.72
C LEU A 5 11.98 10.53 8.76
N ALA A 6 12.49 9.81 9.77
CA ALA A 6 13.32 10.41 10.81
C ALA A 6 14.61 11.01 10.21
N ARG A 7 15.25 10.29 9.29
CA ARG A 7 16.48 10.74 8.61
C ARG A 7 16.24 11.86 7.59
N SER A 8 15.03 12.01 7.05
CA SER A 8 14.64 13.15 6.23
C SER A 8 14.17 14.37 7.03
N GLY A 9 14.28 14.33 8.36
CA GLY A 9 13.90 15.43 9.25
C GLY A 9 12.46 15.37 9.77
N MET A 10 11.64 14.42 9.29
CA MET A 10 10.28 14.18 9.77
C MET A 10 10.28 13.23 10.98
N LYS A 11 10.55 13.78 12.17
CA LYS A 11 10.51 13.00 13.41
C LYS A 11 9.08 12.61 13.80
N LEU A 12 8.91 11.35 14.20
CA LEU A 12 7.67 10.81 14.73
C LEU A 12 7.64 10.93 16.26
N SER A 13 6.47 11.17 16.84
CA SER A 13 6.22 11.13 18.28
C SER A 13 5.93 9.71 18.75
N VAL A 14 5.43 9.54 19.98
CA VAL A 14 4.83 8.27 20.41
C VAL A 14 3.60 7.97 19.56
N ALA A 15 3.42 6.70 19.16
CA ALA A 15 2.27 6.25 18.37
C ALA A 15 0.97 6.22 19.19
N PRO A 16 -0.21 6.29 18.54
CA PRO A 16 -1.50 6.23 19.24
C PRO A 16 -1.74 4.95 20.05
N SER A 17 -1.25 3.81 19.57
CA SER A 17 -1.37 2.53 20.29
C SER A 17 -0.23 2.35 21.29
N LYS A 18 -0.57 1.79 22.45
CA LYS A 18 0.40 1.19 23.37
C LYS A 18 1.32 0.24 22.61
N ASP A 19 2.63 0.37 22.83
CA ASP A 19 3.70 -0.41 22.20
C ASP A 19 3.83 -0.26 20.66
N GLY A 20 3.15 0.73 20.06
CA GLY A 20 3.19 0.97 18.61
C GLY A 20 4.40 1.77 18.11
N SER A 21 5.27 2.22 19.00
CA SER A 21 6.43 3.07 18.68
C SER A 21 7.64 2.77 19.56
N PRO A 22 8.33 1.63 19.37
CA PRO A 22 9.62 1.39 20.02
C PRO A 22 10.60 2.55 19.75
N LYS A 23 11.42 2.87 20.75
CA LYS A 23 12.49 3.86 20.64
C LYS A 23 13.76 3.15 20.17
N GLY A 24 14.36 3.63 19.08
CA GLY A 24 15.65 3.13 18.60
C GLY A 24 16.81 3.64 19.46
N GLY A 25 17.98 3.00 19.33
CA GLY A 25 19.22 3.45 19.99
C GLY A 25 19.69 4.85 19.56
N ASP A 26 19.21 5.33 18.41
CA ASP A 26 19.41 6.69 17.91
C ASP A 26 18.44 7.73 18.51
N GLY A 27 17.58 7.31 19.43
CA GLY A 27 16.65 8.16 20.13
C GLY A 27 15.36 8.47 19.36
N HIS A 28 15.19 7.98 18.13
CA HIS A 28 13.98 8.19 17.34
C HIS A 28 12.88 7.18 17.68
N MET A 29 11.62 7.59 17.50
CA MET A 29 10.45 6.71 17.65
C MET A 29 10.11 6.06 16.31
N TYR A 30 9.90 4.75 16.32
CA TYR A 30 9.66 3.97 15.12
C TYR A 30 8.25 3.41 15.11
N TRP A 31 7.35 4.01 14.33
CA TRP A 31 5.97 3.51 14.24
C TRP A 31 5.96 2.19 13.47
N ILE A 32 5.36 1.16 14.08
CA ILE A 32 5.29 -0.22 13.51
C ILE A 32 3.89 -0.57 12.99
N ARG A 33 2.91 0.33 13.14
CA ARG A 33 1.52 0.11 12.69
C ARG A 33 1.24 0.92 11.43
N VAL A 34 1.03 0.23 10.32
CA VAL A 34 0.79 0.83 8.99
C VAL A 34 -0.37 1.84 9.01
N ASN A 35 -1.52 1.47 9.56
CA ASN A 35 -2.69 2.35 9.60
C ASN A 35 -2.42 3.65 10.38
N HIS A 36 -1.67 3.59 11.49
CA HIS A 36 -1.31 4.80 12.23
C HIS A 36 -0.39 5.68 11.39
N LEU A 37 0.61 5.10 10.73
CA LEU A 37 1.53 5.88 9.91
C LEU A 37 0.82 6.53 8.71
N ILE A 38 -0.13 5.84 8.06
CA ILE A 38 -0.97 6.43 7.01
C ILE A 38 -1.74 7.64 7.55
N ALA A 39 -2.38 7.49 8.72
CA ALA A 39 -3.14 8.56 9.35
C ALA A 39 -2.24 9.77 9.69
N GLU A 40 -1.01 9.52 10.17
CA GLU A 40 -0.07 10.58 10.49
C GLU A 40 0.44 11.32 9.26
N LEU A 41 0.77 10.62 8.16
CA LEU A 41 1.15 11.27 6.91
C LEU A 41 -0.01 12.12 6.37
N LYS A 42 -1.25 11.57 6.36
CA LYS A 42 -2.44 12.34 5.99
C LYS A 42 -2.61 13.59 6.85
N ARG A 43 -2.41 13.48 8.17
CA ARG A 43 -2.52 14.62 9.08
C ARG A 43 -1.47 15.69 8.79
N ARG A 44 -0.20 15.30 8.59
CA ARG A 44 0.91 16.24 8.34
C ARG A 44 0.83 16.90 6.97
N PHE A 45 0.48 16.15 5.95
CA PHE A 45 0.41 16.62 4.57
C PHE A 45 -0.98 17.09 4.14
N LYS A 46 -1.94 17.15 5.07
CA LYS A 46 -3.34 17.57 4.82
C LYS A 46 -4.05 16.72 3.75
N GLY A 47 -3.77 15.42 3.74
CA GLY A 47 -4.24 14.46 2.75
C GLY A 47 -3.08 13.71 2.10
N ALA A 48 -3.40 12.95 1.06
CA ALA A 48 -2.43 12.42 0.10
C ALA A 48 -2.59 13.15 -1.23
N ASP A 49 -1.51 13.29 -2.00
CA ASP A 49 -1.52 13.99 -3.29
C ASP A 49 -2.30 13.20 -4.35
N ALA A 50 -2.32 11.88 -4.22
CA ALA A 50 -3.22 11.01 -4.96
C ALA A 50 -3.71 9.85 -4.09
N GLU A 51 -4.96 9.45 -4.30
CA GLU A 51 -5.60 8.31 -3.64
C GLU A 51 -6.39 7.48 -4.65
N LEU A 52 -6.39 6.17 -4.44
CA LEU A 52 -7.24 5.24 -5.18
C LEU A 52 -7.94 4.31 -4.19
N SER A 53 -9.24 4.10 -4.40
CA SER A 53 -10.00 3.03 -3.75
C SER A 53 -10.39 2.02 -4.82
N LEU A 54 -10.05 0.75 -4.59
CA LEU A 54 -10.38 -0.33 -5.52
C LEU A 54 -11.69 -1.02 -5.12
N PRO A 55 -12.50 -1.46 -6.09
CA PRO A 55 -13.70 -2.23 -5.80
C PRO A 55 -13.31 -3.55 -5.08
N PRO A 56 -13.94 -3.88 -3.94
CA PRO A 56 -13.63 -5.10 -3.20
C PRO A 56 -14.03 -6.32 -4.01
N LEU A 57 -13.12 -7.29 -4.08
CA LEU A 57 -13.43 -8.63 -4.52
C LEU A 57 -14.10 -9.42 -3.37
N PRO A 58 -15.10 -10.26 -3.64
CA PRO A 58 -15.82 -11.00 -2.61
C PRO A 58 -15.03 -12.23 -2.15
N ASN A 59 -15.11 -12.56 -0.86
CA ASN A 59 -14.44 -13.71 -0.28
C ASN A 59 -15.21 -15.03 -0.53
N LYS A 60 -15.42 -15.35 -1.81
CA LYS A 60 -16.07 -16.59 -2.29
C LYS A 60 -15.58 -16.89 -3.70
N LEU A 61 -15.76 -18.14 -4.15
CA LEU A 61 -15.53 -18.46 -5.56
C LEU A 61 -16.46 -17.61 -6.43
N LEU A 62 -15.86 -16.96 -7.40
CA LEU A 62 -16.54 -16.33 -8.51
C LEU A 62 -16.40 -17.23 -9.73
N ASP A 63 -17.37 -17.15 -10.64
CA ASP A 63 -17.14 -17.67 -11.98
C ASP A 63 -16.02 -16.88 -12.67
N ASP A 64 -15.29 -17.54 -13.57
CA ASP A 64 -14.11 -16.96 -14.21
C ASP A 64 -14.42 -15.68 -15.00
N ALA A 65 -15.62 -15.53 -15.56
CA ALA A 65 -15.99 -14.35 -16.32
C ALA A 65 -16.16 -13.14 -15.40
N THR A 66 -16.88 -13.30 -14.28
CA THR A 66 -17.03 -12.27 -13.25
C THR A 66 -15.68 -11.89 -12.65
N LEU A 67 -14.84 -12.87 -12.31
CA LEU A 67 -13.51 -12.61 -11.75
C LEU A 67 -12.65 -11.79 -12.72
N ARG A 68 -12.57 -12.21 -13.99
CA ARG A 68 -11.82 -11.48 -15.04
C ARG A 68 -12.31 -10.06 -15.24
N LYS A 69 -13.62 -9.83 -15.21
CA LYS A 69 -14.19 -8.49 -15.34
C LYS A 69 -13.78 -7.58 -14.18
N LEU A 70 -13.89 -8.07 -12.94
CA LEU A 70 -13.56 -7.28 -11.75
C LEU A 70 -12.05 -7.02 -11.63
N THR A 71 -11.20 -8.01 -11.92
CA THR A 71 -9.73 -7.81 -11.91
C THR A 71 -9.29 -6.85 -13.01
N ALA A 72 -9.90 -6.93 -14.21
CA ALA A 72 -9.64 -5.96 -15.29
C ALA A 72 -10.03 -4.53 -14.91
N GLU A 73 -11.17 -4.34 -14.23
CA GLU A 73 -11.58 -3.02 -13.73
C GLU A 73 -10.58 -2.47 -12.71
N ARG A 74 -10.15 -3.30 -11.74
CA ARG A 74 -9.14 -2.93 -10.74
C ARG A 74 -7.82 -2.53 -11.39
N ARG A 75 -7.32 -3.34 -12.34
CA ARG A 75 -6.10 -3.05 -13.12
C ARG A 75 -6.24 -1.73 -13.89
N LYS A 76 -7.37 -1.50 -14.57
CA LYS A 76 -7.64 -0.26 -15.31
C LYS A 76 -7.56 0.98 -14.40
N LEU A 77 -8.24 0.96 -13.26
CA LEU A 77 -8.26 2.09 -12.31
C LEU A 77 -6.86 2.39 -11.76
N ALA A 78 -6.13 1.35 -11.40
CA ALA A 78 -4.78 1.47 -10.88
C ALA A 78 -3.78 1.95 -11.95
N GLN A 79 -3.88 1.42 -13.17
CA GLN A 79 -3.07 1.88 -14.29
C GLN A 79 -3.34 3.37 -14.60
N GLN A 80 -4.60 3.81 -14.54
CA GLN A 80 -4.94 5.22 -14.70
C GLN A 80 -4.30 6.09 -13.60
N LEU A 81 -4.26 5.64 -12.35
CA LEU A 81 -3.54 6.34 -11.27
C LEU A 81 -2.05 6.47 -11.62
N LEU A 82 -1.41 5.37 -12.04
CA LEU A 82 0.00 5.33 -12.39
C LEU A 82 0.34 6.30 -13.53
N ASP A 83 -0.44 6.28 -14.61
CA ASP A 83 -0.14 7.04 -15.81
C ASP A 83 -0.52 8.52 -15.72
N THR A 84 -1.44 8.90 -14.82
CA THR A 84 -1.93 10.28 -14.73
C THR A 84 -1.48 11.02 -13.48
N LYS A 85 -1.34 10.33 -12.34
CA LYS A 85 -1.06 10.97 -11.05
C LYS A 85 0.33 10.69 -10.52
N LEU A 86 0.96 9.58 -10.94
CA LEU A 86 2.26 9.15 -10.46
C LEU A 86 3.36 9.18 -11.54
N ALA A 87 2.99 9.41 -12.80
CA ALA A 87 3.91 9.45 -13.92
C ALA A 87 4.96 10.56 -13.73
N GLY A 88 6.24 10.20 -13.80
CA GLY A 88 7.36 11.12 -13.63
C GLY A 88 7.54 11.67 -12.21
N LYS A 89 6.73 11.23 -11.24
CA LYS A 89 6.76 11.70 -9.85
C LYS A 89 7.34 10.66 -8.94
N ASN A 90 8.26 11.08 -8.08
CA ASN A 90 8.83 10.22 -7.06
C ASN A 90 8.09 10.47 -5.74
N GLY A 91 7.96 9.43 -4.90
CA GLY A 91 7.20 9.64 -3.69
C GLY A 91 7.15 8.47 -2.73
N ILE A 92 6.44 8.71 -1.62
CA ILE A 92 6.02 7.66 -0.70
C ILE A 92 4.72 7.08 -1.22
N VAL A 93 4.64 5.75 -1.30
CA VAL A 93 3.39 5.04 -1.60
C VAL A 93 3.03 4.11 -0.45
N ALA A 94 1.75 4.10 -0.10
CA ALA A 94 1.19 3.21 0.90
C ALA A 94 0.02 2.42 0.33
N PHE A 95 -0.03 1.13 0.64
CA PHE A 95 -1.09 0.22 0.27
C PHE A 95 -1.85 -0.17 1.52
N LYS A 96 -3.18 -0.07 1.49
CA LYS A 96 -4.05 -0.73 2.48
C LYS A 96 -4.49 -2.06 1.89
N VAL A 97 -4.21 -3.14 2.59
CA VAL A 97 -4.44 -4.51 2.15
C VAL A 97 -5.42 -5.19 3.11
N SER A 98 -6.37 -5.97 2.57
CA SER A 98 -7.17 -6.92 3.34
C SER A 98 -6.67 -8.34 3.09
N GLY A 99 -6.92 -9.25 4.04
CA GLY A 99 -6.57 -10.68 3.94
C GLY A 99 -5.23 -11.07 4.58
N TRP A 100 -4.31 -10.13 4.79
CA TRP A 100 -3.11 -10.36 5.59
C TRP A 100 -3.45 -10.51 7.09
N GLY A 101 -2.80 -11.48 7.74
CA GLY A 101 -3.03 -11.81 9.15
C GLY A 101 -2.24 -10.94 10.14
N ASP A 102 -1.11 -10.39 9.72
CA ASP A 102 -0.13 -9.70 10.56
C ASP A 102 0.03 -8.20 10.22
N ALA A 103 -0.47 -7.78 9.06
CA ALA A 103 -0.39 -6.40 8.58
C ALA A 103 -1.69 -5.94 7.91
N PHE A 104 -1.96 -4.63 7.98
CA PHE A 104 -3.10 -4.00 7.30
C PHE A 104 -2.71 -3.33 5.96
N GLY A 105 -1.47 -3.55 5.51
CA GLY A 105 -0.92 -2.81 4.39
C GLY A 105 0.60 -2.76 4.37
N HIS A 106 1.14 -1.98 3.44
CA HIS A 106 2.57 -1.85 3.21
C HIS A 106 2.95 -0.41 2.85
N PHE A 107 4.17 0.00 3.20
CA PHE A 107 4.75 1.29 2.82
C PHE A 107 6.01 1.05 2.03
N THR A 108 6.16 1.75 0.90
CA THR A 108 7.42 1.81 0.18
C THR A 108 7.60 3.13 -0.57
N LEU A 109 8.65 3.23 -1.38
CA LEU A 109 8.94 4.34 -2.26
C LEU A 109 8.58 3.98 -3.70
N TRP A 110 8.10 4.98 -4.42
CA TRP A 110 7.79 4.92 -5.84
C TRP A 110 8.78 5.80 -6.62
N ASP A 111 9.40 5.22 -7.63
CA ASP A 111 10.17 5.93 -8.65
C ASP A 111 9.30 6.06 -9.91
N GLY A 112 8.83 7.27 -10.18
CA GLY A 112 7.95 7.57 -11.31
C GLY A 112 8.66 7.65 -12.65
N ALA A 113 10.00 7.74 -12.67
CA ALA A 113 10.78 7.70 -13.90
C ALA A 113 10.90 6.27 -14.42
N THR A 114 11.19 5.31 -13.54
CA THR A 114 11.32 3.89 -13.91
C THR A 114 10.05 3.08 -13.71
N LYS A 115 9.02 3.68 -13.09
CA LYS A 115 7.76 3.03 -12.70
C LYS A 115 8.00 1.81 -11.78
N LYS A 116 8.84 2.00 -10.76
CA LYS A 116 9.28 0.92 -9.86
C LYS A 116 9.00 1.20 -8.39
N LEU A 117 8.72 0.14 -7.65
CA LEU A 117 8.61 0.14 -6.20
C LEU A 117 9.95 -0.28 -5.58
N ALA A 118 10.43 0.48 -4.61
CA ALA A 118 11.58 0.06 -3.82
C ALA A 118 11.20 -1.13 -2.90
N TYR A 119 12.13 -2.04 -2.61
CA TYR A 119 11.98 -3.09 -1.58
C TYR A 119 10.67 -3.91 -1.65
N ALA A 120 10.07 -4.05 -2.83
CA ALA A 120 8.79 -4.71 -3.04
C ALA A 120 8.88 -5.73 -4.19
N THR A 121 10.04 -6.37 -4.37
CA THR A 121 10.39 -7.14 -5.57
C THR A 121 9.33 -8.17 -5.99
N HIS A 122 8.71 -8.89 -5.05
CA HIS A 122 7.67 -9.89 -5.34
C HIS A 122 6.30 -9.30 -5.71
N TYR A 123 6.10 -8.01 -5.46
CA TYR A 123 4.87 -7.26 -5.66
C TYR A 123 5.06 -6.06 -6.61
N ASP A 124 6.17 -6.03 -7.36
CA ASP A 124 6.56 -4.95 -8.29
C ASP A 124 6.66 -5.42 -9.76
N ASP A 125 5.67 -6.22 -10.18
CA ASP A 125 5.52 -6.69 -11.56
C ASP A 125 4.11 -6.37 -12.10
N PRO A 126 3.95 -5.41 -13.04
CA PRO A 126 2.65 -5.06 -13.60
C PRO A 126 2.03 -6.12 -14.52
N ALA A 127 2.72 -7.23 -14.82
CA ALA A 127 2.08 -8.38 -15.46
C ALA A 127 1.30 -9.24 -14.44
N SER A 128 1.69 -9.20 -13.17
CA SER A 128 1.23 -10.09 -12.11
C SER A 128 -0.09 -9.62 -11.46
N ASP A 129 -0.92 -10.58 -11.06
CA ASP A 129 -2.06 -10.35 -10.15
C ASP A 129 -1.60 -9.99 -8.73
N ASN A 130 -0.32 -10.20 -8.40
CA ASN A 130 0.27 -9.82 -7.12
C ASN A 130 0.86 -8.39 -7.14
N TYR A 131 0.75 -7.63 -8.22
CA TYR A 131 1.25 -6.26 -8.22
C TYR A 131 0.54 -5.40 -7.18
N TYR A 132 1.29 -4.73 -6.29
CA TYR A 132 0.68 -4.05 -5.14
C TYR A 132 -0.44 -3.06 -5.51
N PHE A 133 -0.35 -2.41 -6.66
CA PHE A 133 -1.36 -1.43 -7.09
C PHE A 133 -2.74 -2.03 -7.39
N TRP A 134 -2.86 -3.33 -7.68
CA TRP A 134 -4.15 -4.00 -7.91
C TRP A 134 -4.26 -5.40 -7.31
N MET A 135 -3.32 -5.77 -6.43
CA MET A 135 -3.14 -7.12 -5.90
C MET A 135 -4.47 -7.81 -5.58
N SER A 136 -4.60 -9.05 -6.03
CA SER A 136 -5.67 -9.96 -5.67
C SER A 136 -5.17 -11.40 -5.73
N ASP A 137 -5.16 -12.07 -4.58
CA ASP A 137 -4.69 -13.44 -4.42
C ASP A 137 -5.74 -14.26 -3.65
N TYR A 138 -6.15 -15.38 -4.23
CA TYR A 138 -7.09 -16.32 -3.64
C TYR A 138 -6.35 -17.60 -3.26
N VAL A 139 -6.38 -17.94 -1.98
CA VAL A 139 -5.79 -19.17 -1.46
C VAL A 139 -6.90 -20.04 -0.87
N ASN A 140 -6.95 -21.30 -1.26
CA ASN A 140 -7.80 -22.28 -0.59
C ASN A 140 -7.00 -22.94 0.54
N LEU A 141 -7.38 -22.65 1.78
CA LEU A 141 -6.80 -23.26 2.97
C LEU A 141 -7.87 -24.07 3.68
N PHE A 142 -7.69 -25.40 3.65
CA PHE A 142 -8.59 -26.35 4.31
C PHE A 142 -10.08 -26.18 3.95
N GLY A 143 -10.37 -25.84 2.68
CA GLY A 143 -11.73 -25.64 2.19
C GLY A 143 -12.29 -24.23 2.43
N ALA A 144 -11.57 -23.37 3.14
CA ALA A 144 -11.89 -21.96 3.26
C ALA A 144 -11.12 -21.16 2.20
N ILE A 145 -11.81 -20.23 1.54
CA ILE A 145 -11.19 -19.30 0.61
C ILE A 145 -10.74 -18.10 1.42
N LEU A 146 -9.44 -17.84 1.37
CA LEU A 146 -8.84 -16.62 1.84
C LEU A 146 -8.52 -15.74 0.65
N LEU A 147 -8.94 -14.49 0.72
CA LEU A 147 -8.68 -13.48 -0.28
C LEU A 147 -7.80 -12.39 0.32
N THR A 148 -6.62 -12.23 -0.26
CA THR A 148 -5.75 -11.09 -0.01
C THR A 148 -5.87 -10.10 -1.16
N GLN A 149 -6.13 -8.83 -0.88
CA GLN A 149 -6.30 -7.83 -1.93
C GLN A 149 -5.91 -6.42 -1.49
N THR A 150 -5.40 -5.63 -2.43
CA THR A 150 -5.23 -4.19 -2.23
C THR A 150 -6.61 -3.54 -2.24
N MET A 151 -6.87 -2.73 -1.21
CA MET A 151 -8.13 -2.00 -1.04
C MET A 151 -7.96 -0.51 -1.37
N LYS A 152 -6.83 0.07 -0.94
CA LYS A 152 -6.53 1.49 -1.20
C LYS A 152 -5.05 1.71 -1.49
N VAL A 153 -4.77 2.72 -2.30
CA VAL A 153 -3.43 3.24 -2.55
C VAL A 153 -3.40 4.71 -2.16
N PHE A 154 -2.36 5.12 -1.47
CA PHE A 154 -2.09 6.51 -1.10
C PHE A 154 -0.70 6.89 -1.61
N PHE A 155 -0.58 8.08 -2.19
CA PHE A 155 0.69 8.58 -2.72
C PHE A 155 0.96 10.01 -2.21
N TRP A 156 2.19 10.24 -1.77
CA TRP A 156 2.72 11.55 -1.41
C TRP A 156 3.97 11.83 -2.25
N GLU A 157 3.92 12.88 -3.05
CA GLU A 157 5.03 13.31 -3.90
C GLU A 157 6.17 13.86 -3.04
N LEU A 158 7.39 13.43 -3.33
CA LEU A 158 8.61 13.98 -2.75
C LEU A 158 9.27 14.88 -3.79
N LYS A 159 9.56 16.13 -3.41
CA LYS A 159 10.18 17.16 -4.25
C LYS A 159 11.66 17.29 -3.96
#